data_AF-A0A0F9CP47-F1
#
_entry.id   AF-A0A0F9CP47-F1
#
_cell.length_a   1.000
_cell.length_b   1.000
_cell.length_c   1.000
_cell.angle_alpha   90.00
_cell.angle_beta   90.00
_cell.angle_gamma   90.00
#
_symmetry.space_group_name_H-M   'P 1'
#
loop_
_entity.id
_entity.type
_entity.pdbx_description
1 polymer ?
#
loop_
_entity_poly.entity_id
_entity_poly.type
_entity_poly.pdbx_seq_one_letter_code
_entity_poly.pdbx_strand_id
1 'polypeptide(L)'
;MKKRKALSIILLISSVAILGYVAYQKLPQIYYQLDQNKLDQEFASYKPKKVKVKIPKRQLNKPMPTKLIIPKMKFDQSIVYASSNMDAQMKALKQGPTHYGGTALPGQIGNVIIGGHYVSYTFKYLNTLRVGDTATLSTPIADFKYKIIKTKVVNENALNEVKGYG
;
A
#
# COMPACT_ATOMS: atom_id res chain seq x y z
N MET A 1 15.07 -52.16 19.27
CA MET A 1 13.84 -51.64 18.62
C MET A 1 13.23 -50.40 19.28
N LYS A 2 13.06 -50.33 20.61
CA LYS A 2 12.34 -49.20 21.29
C LYS A 2 12.96 -47.80 21.05
N LYS A 3 14.29 -47.67 21.08
CA LYS A 3 14.99 -46.37 20.89
C LYS A 3 14.78 -45.74 19.49
N ARG A 4 14.67 -46.56 18.43
CA ARG A 4 14.43 -46.07 17.05
C ARG A 4 13.01 -45.51 16.89
N LYS A 5 12.00 -46.17 17.47
CA LYS A 5 10.60 -45.69 17.46
C LYS A 5 10.45 -44.38 18.23
N ALA A 6 11.11 -44.25 19.38
CA ALA A 6 11.10 -43.01 20.16
C ALA A 6 11.72 -41.83 19.38
N LEU A 7 12.85 -42.07 18.70
CA LEU A 7 13.50 -41.05 17.86
C LEU A 7 12.58 -40.59 16.71
N SER A 8 11.91 -41.52 16.03
CA SER A 8 10.96 -41.19 14.95
C SER A 8 9.79 -40.34 15.44
N ILE A 9 9.26 -40.63 16.64
CA ILE A 9 8.16 -39.84 17.22
C ILE A 9 8.62 -38.42 17.54
N ILE A 10 9.81 -38.25 18.11
CA ILE A 10 10.38 -36.92 18.41
C ILE A 10 10.56 -36.11 17.13
N LEU A 11 11.08 -36.72 16.06
CA LEU A 11 11.26 -36.07 14.76
C LEU A 11 9.93 -35.66 14.12
N LEU A 12 8.87 -36.46 14.28
CA LEU A 12 7.54 -36.10 13.81
C LEU A 12 6.96 -34.91 14.57
N ILE A 13 7.07 -34.93 15.91
CA ILE A 13 6.61 -33.82 16.75
C ILE A 13 7.37 -32.53 16.42
N SER A 14 8.69 -32.59 16.27
CA SER A 14 9.49 -31.42 15.89
C SER A 14 9.11 -30.89 14.51
N SER A 15 8.82 -31.79 13.55
CA SER A 15 8.39 -31.40 12.21
C SER A 15 7.05 -30.65 12.24
N VAL A 16 6.07 -31.16 13.00
CA VAL A 16 4.77 -30.49 13.18
C VAL A 16 4.94 -29.13 13.88
N ALA A 17 5.79 -29.05 14.91
CA ALA A 17 6.06 -27.79 15.61
C ALA A 17 6.71 -26.74 14.68
N ILE A 18 7.68 -27.15 13.85
CA ILE A 18 8.33 -26.26 12.88
C ILE A 18 7.32 -25.78 11.83
N LEU A 19 6.50 -26.69 11.27
CA LEU A 19 5.47 -26.33 10.31
C LEU A 19 4.43 -25.37 10.91
N GLY A 20 3.99 -25.63 12.14
CA GLY A 20 3.08 -24.75 12.86
C GLY A 20 3.67 -23.35 13.09
N TYR A 21 4.95 -23.27 13.48
CA TYR A 21 5.64 -22.00 13.67
C TYR A 21 5.81 -21.21 12.35
N VAL A 22 6.18 -21.88 11.26
CA VAL A 22 6.27 -21.24 9.93
C VAL A 22 4.90 -20.76 9.47
N ALA A 23 3.84 -21.56 9.66
CA ALA A 23 2.47 -21.16 9.34
C ALA A 23 2.04 -19.93 10.14
N TYR A 24 2.30 -19.91 11.45
CA TYR A 24 2.03 -18.78 12.33
C TYR A 24 2.70 -17.48 11.85
N GLN A 25 3.97 -17.55 11.44
CA GLN A 25 4.67 -16.38 10.88
C GLN A 25 4.08 -15.90 9.55
N LYS A 26 3.50 -16.79 8.75
CA LYS A 26 2.94 -16.46 7.42
C LYS A 26 1.51 -15.95 7.47
N LEU A 27 0.78 -16.14 8.56
CA LEU A 27 -0.61 -15.70 8.70
C LEU A 27 -0.83 -14.21 8.37
N PRO A 28 -0.05 -13.24 8.91
CA PRO A 28 -0.26 -11.82 8.60
C PRO A 28 -0.07 -11.49 7.13
N GLN A 29 0.87 -12.16 6.46
CA GLN A 29 1.11 -11.98 5.02
C GLN A 29 -0.10 -12.42 4.20
N ILE A 30 -0.73 -13.52 4.59
CA ILE A 30 -1.93 -14.04 3.91
C ILE A 30 -3.08 -13.05 4.05
N TYR A 31 -3.36 -12.54 5.25
CA TYR A 31 -4.40 -11.54 5.45
C TYR A 31 -4.15 -10.28 4.60
N TYR A 32 -2.91 -9.80 4.57
CA TYR A 32 -2.52 -8.67 3.72
C TYR A 32 -2.80 -8.94 2.23
N GLN A 33 -2.43 -10.13 1.74
CA GLN A 33 -2.64 -10.52 0.35
C GLN A 33 -4.14 -10.58 0.01
N LEU A 34 -4.97 -11.08 0.94
CA LEU A 34 -6.42 -11.16 0.77
C LEU A 34 -7.06 -9.77 0.67
N ASP A 35 -6.63 -8.83 1.50
CA ASP A 35 -7.15 -7.46 1.45
C ASP A 35 -6.72 -6.73 0.17
N GLN A 36 -5.48 -6.91 -0.27
CA GLN A 36 -5.02 -6.41 -1.56
C GLN A 36 -5.81 -7.02 -2.74
N ASN A 37 -6.08 -8.32 -2.72
CA ASN A 37 -6.88 -8.98 -3.76
C ASN A 37 -8.31 -8.41 -3.85
N LYS A 38 -8.94 -8.08 -2.71
CA LYS A 38 -10.27 -7.45 -2.70
C LYS A 38 -10.23 -6.05 -3.35
N LEU A 39 -9.23 -5.24 -3.01
CA LEU A 39 -9.06 -3.91 -3.60
C LEU A 39 -8.74 -3.99 -5.09
N ASP A 40 -7.94 -4.98 -5.50
CA ASP A 40 -7.62 -5.24 -6.91
C ASP A 40 -8.85 -5.69 -7.70
N GLN A 41 -9.72 -6.49 -7.10
CA GLN A 41 -11.02 -6.83 -7.67
C GLN A 41 -11.92 -5.60 -7.77
N GLU A 42 -11.95 -4.73 -6.75
CA GLU A 42 -12.70 -3.47 -6.79
C GLU A 42 -12.19 -2.58 -7.94
N PHE A 43 -10.87 -2.44 -8.07
CA PHE A 43 -10.22 -1.72 -9.15
C PHE A 43 -10.58 -2.30 -10.53
N ALA A 44 -10.49 -3.62 -10.70
CA ALA A 44 -10.80 -4.30 -11.95
C ALA A 44 -12.30 -4.26 -12.31
N SER A 45 -13.18 -4.25 -11.30
CA SER A 45 -14.63 -4.18 -11.50
C SER A 45 -15.11 -2.82 -11.99
N TYR A 46 -14.30 -1.77 -11.81
CA TYR A 46 -14.65 -0.43 -12.25
C TYR A 46 -14.66 -0.35 -13.77
N LYS A 47 -15.85 -0.30 -14.37
CA LYS A 47 -16.02 -0.03 -15.80
C LYS A 47 -15.88 1.47 -16.04
N PRO A 48 -14.79 1.96 -16.68
CA PRO A 48 -14.75 3.35 -17.07
C PRO A 48 -15.91 3.61 -18.02
N LYS A 49 -16.81 4.53 -17.64
CA LYS A 49 -17.71 5.13 -18.64
C LYS A 49 -16.79 5.68 -19.74
N LYS A 50 -17.03 5.34 -21.01
CA LYS A 50 -16.28 5.91 -22.14
C LYS A 50 -16.58 7.40 -22.21
N VAL A 51 -15.96 8.19 -21.34
CA VAL A 51 -16.09 9.63 -21.36
C VAL A 51 -15.18 10.09 -22.50
N LYS A 52 -15.78 10.48 -23.63
CA LYS A 52 -15.07 11.18 -24.71
C LYS A 52 -14.70 12.58 -24.22
N VAL A 53 -13.65 12.65 -23.42
CA VAL A 53 -13.20 13.89 -22.79
C VAL A 53 -12.23 14.60 -23.73
N LYS A 54 -12.70 15.60 -24.49
CA LYS A 54 -11.84 16.67 -25.04
C LYS A 54 -11.32 17.47 -23.84
N ILE A 55 -10.13 17.11 -23.33
CA ILE A 55 -9.47 17.57 -22.08
C ILE A 55 -10.22 18.70 -21.33
N PRO A 56 -10.89 18.40 -20.21
CA PRO A 56 -11.05 19.34 -19.11
C PRO A 56 -10.66 18.66 -17.79
N LYS A 57 -9.69 19.25 -17.08
CA LYS A 57 -9.36 18.99 -15.66
C LYS A 57 -9.58 17.52 -15.22
N ARG A 58 -8.55 16.70 -15.40
CA ARG A 58 -8.43 15.29 -14.98
C ARG A 58 -8.38 15.15 -13.44
N GLN A 59 -9.24 15.84 -12.71
CA GLN A 59 -9.26 15.87 -11.25
C GLN A 59 -10.31 14.89 -10.75
N LEU A 60 -9.93 14.00 -9.84
CA LEU A 60 -10.90 13.20 -9.12
C LEU A 60 -11.74 14.11 -8.23
N ASN A 61 -13.06 13.89 -8.19
CA ASN A 61 -13.98 14.58 -7.28
C ASN A 61 -14.38 13.73 -6.07
N LYS A 62 -14.04 12.44 -6.09
CA LYS A 62 -14.25 11.49 -4.99
C LYS A 62 -13.15 10.43 -5.00
N PRO A 63 -12.88 9.78 -3.85
CA PRO A 63 -12.04 8.59 -3.80
C PRO A 63 -12.49 7.54 -4.80
N MET A 64 -11.52 6.93 -5.48
CA MET A 64 -11.74 5.84 -6.42
C MET A 64 -10.68 4.77 -6.18
N PRO A 65 -10.95 3.49 -6.47
CA PRO A 65 -9.92 2.44 -6.42
C PRO A 65 -8.65 2.92 -7.10
N THR A 66 -7.51 2.86 -6.43
CA THR A 66 -6.26 3.45 -6.92
C THR A 66 -5.10 2.53 -6.59
N LYS A 67 -4.23 2.29 -7.56
CA LYS A 67 -2.96 1.59 -7.36
C LYS A 67 -1.81 2.58 -7.28
N LEU A 68 -0.91 2.38 -6.32
CA LEU A 68 0.40 3.04 -6.29
C LEU A 68 1.42 2.11 -6.92
N ILE A 69 2.01 2.57 -8.02
CA ILE A 69 3.02 1.84 -8.79
C ILE A 69 4.35 2.58 -8.69
N ILE A 70 5.37 1.94 -8.12
CA ILE A 70 6.74 2.46 -8.04
C ILE A 70 7.69 1.40 -8.63
N PRO A 71 8.03 1.52 -9.93
CA PRO A 71 8.76 0.47 -10.65
C PRO A 71 10.11 0.11 -10.03
N LYS A 72 10.85 1.11 -9.54
CA LYS A 72 12.19 0.95 -8.97
C LYS A 72 12.25 -0.07 -7.84
N MET A 73 11.20 -0.12 -7.02
CA MET A 73 11.09 -1.03 -5.88
C MET A 73 10.11 -2.19 -6.14
N LYS A 74 9.72 -2.43 -7.41
CA LYS A 74 8.74 -3.45 -7.83
C LYS A 74 7.44 -3.38 -7.02
N PHE A 75 7.00 -2.16 -6.76
CA PHE A 75 5.84 -1.89 -5.93
C PHE A 75 4.63 -1.64 -6.81
N ASP A 76 3.59 -2.44 -6.63
CA ASP A 76 2.29 -2.34 -7.29
C ASP A 76 1.25 -2.81 -6.27
N GLN A 77 0.62 -1.86 -5.58
CA GLN A 77 -0.34 -2.15 -4.52
C GLN A 77 -1.49 -1.16 -4.53
N SER A 78 -2.67 -1.66 -4.18
CA SER A 78 -3.86 -0.85 -4.03
C SER A 78 -3.79 -0.01 -2.75
N ILE A 79 -4.23 1.24 -2.87
CA ILE A 79 -4.26 2.24 -1.80
C ILE A 79 -5.61 2.18 -1.09
N VAL A 80 -5.56 2.23 0.23
CA VAL A 80 -6.73 2.39 1.10
C VAL A 80 -7.02 3.88 1.30
N TYR A 81 -8.25 4.32 1.06
CA TYR A 81 -8.65 5.70 1.33
C TYR A 81 -9.17 5.83 2.76
N ALA A 82 -8.53 6.69 3.55
CA ALA A 82 -9.00 7.03 4.90
C ALA A 82 -9.87 8.30 4.87
N SER A 83 -10.78 8.40 5.84
CA SER A 83 -11.41 9.69 6.16
C SER A 83 -10.44 10.55 6.99
N SER A 84 -10.73 11.84 7.14
CA SER A 84 -9.82 12.79 7.80
C SER A 84 -9.68 12.62 9.32
N ASN A 85 -10.42 11.69 9.94
CA ASN A 85 -10.27 11.42 11.37
C ASN A 85 -9.12 10.44 11.65
N MET A 86 -8.49 10.62 12.81
CA MET A 86 -7.29 9.87 13.19
C MET A 86 -7.53 8.37 13.32
N ASP A 87 -8.69 7.96 13.85
CA ASP A 87 -8.99 6.53 14.04
C ASP A 87 -9.12 5.79 12.71
N ALA A 88 -9.78 6.40 11.71
CA ALA A 88 -9.88 5.84 10.37
C ALA A 88 -8.50 5.80 9.70
N GLN A 89 -7.68 6.84 9.88
CA GLN A 89 -6.32 6.87 9.36
C GLN A 89 -5.47 5.72 9.93
N MET A 90 -5.52 5.52 11.24
CA MET A 90 -4.77 4.46 11.93
C MET A 90 -5.26 3.07 11.55
N LYS A 91 -6.56 2.89 11.34
CA LYS A 91 -7.13 1.61 10.85
C LYS A 91 -6.68 1.32 9.41
N ALA A 92 -6.71 2.32 8.54
CA ALA A 92 -6.32 2.17 7.13
C ALA A 92 -4.83 1.86 6.97
N LEU A 93 -3.95 2.50 7.76
CA LEU A 93 -2.50 2.23 7.73
C LEU A 93 -2.14 0.77 8.04
N LYS A 94 -2.97 0.06 8.82
CA LYS A 94 -2.79 -1.38 9.09
C LYS A 94 -3.11 -2.27 7.90
N GLN A 95 -3.89 -1.77 6.95
CA GLN A 95 -4.36 -2.50 5.77
C GLN A 95 -3.43 -2.32 4.55
N GLY A 96 -2.54 -1.32 4.59
CA GLY A 96 -1.52 -1.11 3.57
C GLY A 96 -1.25 0.36 3.25
N PRO A 97 -0.80 0.66 2.02
CA PRO A 97 -0.58 2.03 1.57
C PRO A 97 -1.89 2.79 1.66
N THR A 98 -1.87 3.96 2.27
CA THR A 98 -3.08 4.67 2.65
C THR A 98 -3.03 6.12 2.21
N HIS A 99 -4.06 6.57 1.51
CA HIS A 99 -4.28 7.99 1.25
C HIS A 99 -4.69 8.69 2.54
N TYR A 100 -4.04 9.81 2.85
CA TYR A 100 -4.34 10.58 4.05
C TYR A 100 -5.62 11.40 3.84
N GLY A 101 -6.63 11.15 4.68
CA GLY A 101 -7.94 11.79 4.55
C GLY A 101 -7.87 13.32 4.66
N GLY A 102 -8.57 14.01 3.76
CA GLY A 102 -8.56 15.48 3.69
C GLY A 102 -7.38 16.08 2.93
N THR A 103 -6.52 15.25 2.32
CA THR A 103 -5.50 15.70 1.36
C THR A 103 -6.02 15.58 -0.06
N ALA A 104 -5.31 16.19 -1.03
CA ALA A 104 -5.75 16.19 -2.42
C ALA A 104 -5.90 14.74 -2.95
N LEU A 105 -6.87 14.55 -3.86
CA LEU A 105 -6.98 13.32 -4.63
C LEU A 105 -6.07 13.36 -5.86
N PRO A 106 -5.70 12.21 -6.46
CA PRO A 106 -4.95 12.18 -7.71
C PRO A 106 -5.57 13.12 -8.78
N GLY A 107 -4.72 13.98 -9.33
CA GLY A 107 -5.11 14.99 -10.33
C GLY A 107 -5.65 16.31 -9.77
N GLN A 108 -6.05 16.39 -8.50
CA GLN A 108 -6.44 17.65 -7.87
C GLN A 108 -5.22 18.57 -7.65
N ILE A 109 -5.48 19.87 -7.51
CA ILE A 109 -4.46 20.83 -7.05
C ILE A 109 -4.20 20.57 -5.56
N GLY A 110 -2.92 20.57 -5.18
CA GLY A 110 -2.45 20.30 -3.82
C GLY A 110 -1.72 18.96 -3.70
N ASN A 111 -1.38 18.60 -2.46
CA ASN A 111 -0.56 17.42 -2.17
C ASN A 111 -1.43 16.20 -1.90
N VAL A 112 -1.18 15.12 -2.66
CA VAL A 112 -1.70 13.79 -2.38
C VAL A 112 -0.74 13.12 -1.39
N ILE A 113 -1.17 12.90 -0.16
CA ILE A 113 -0.31 12.28 0.86
C ILE A 113 -0.64 10.79 0.95
N ILE A 114 0.35 9.94 0.68
CA ILE A 114 0.25 8.49 0.86
C ILE A 114 1.16 8.06 2.01
N GLY A 115 0.57 7.50 3.06
CA GLY A 115 1.26 6.93 4.21
C GLY A 115 1.32 5.41 4.16
N GLY A 116 2.24 4.82 4.91
CA GLY A 116 2.36 3.38 5.04
C GLY A 116 3.50 2.98 5.97
N HIS A 117 3.45 1.77 6.52
CA HIS A 117 4.50 1.28 7.41
C HIS A 117 5.80 0.97 6.63
N TYR A 118 6.94 1.35 7.21
CA TYR A 118 8.26 0.99 6.71
C TYR A 118 8.56 -0.51 6.88
N VAL A 119 8.07 -1.13 7.95
CA VAL A 119 8.48 -2.48 8.37
C VAL A 119 7.61 -3.58 7.77
N SER A 120 6.39 -3.25 7.34
CA SER A 120 5.46 -4.19 6.73
C SER A 120 5.36 -3.95 5.22
N TYR A 121 4.64 -4.83 4.52
CA TYR A 121 4.54 -5.05 3.06
C TYR A 121 4.33 -3.82 2.16
N THR A 122 4.30 -2.61 2.71
CA THR A 122 4.19 -1.31 2.05
C THR A 122 5.57 -0.73 1.68
N PHE A 123 6.23 0.05 2.55
CA PHE A 123 7.34 0.93 2.15
C PHE A 123 8.75 0.47 2.56
N LYS A 124 8.97 -0.84 2.66
CA LYS A 124 10.26 -1.45 3.05
C LYS A 124 11.48 -0.96 2.26
N TYR A 125 11.30 -0.63 0.98
CA TYR A 125 12.40 -0.23 0.09
C TYR A 125 12.31 1.24 -0.35
N LEU A 126 11.59 2.08 0.38
CA LEU A 126 11.42 3.49 0.01
C LEU A 126 12.76 4.27 0.00
N ASN A 127 13.72 3.85 0.84
CA ASN A 127 15.08 4.37 0.90
C ASN A 127 15.91 4.09 -0.37
N THR A 128 15.44 3.22 -1.27
CA THR A 128 16.12 2.91 -2.54
C THR A 128 15.81 3.94 -3.63
N LEU A 129 14.77 4.76 -3.44
CA LEU A 129 14.34 5.76 -4.40
C LEU A 129 15.32 6.93 -4.46
N ARG A 130 15.54 7.43 -5.67
CA ARG A 130 16.40 8.58 -5.95
C ARG A 130 15.63 9.65 -6.73
N VAL A 131 16.18 10.87 -6.71
CA VAL A 131 15.67 11.95 -7.55
C VAL A 131 15.65 11.50 -9.00
N GLY A 132 14.52 11.71 -9.67
CA GLY A 132 14.28 11.27 -11.05
C GLY A 132 13.47 9.98 -11.18
N ASP A 133 13.43 9.12 -10.15
CA ASP A 133 12.57 7.93 -10.14
C ASP A 133 11.09 8.34 -10.21
N THR A 134 10.23 7.40 -10.65
CA THR A 134 8.81 7.67 -10.88
C THR A 134 7.90 6.89 -9.94
N ALA A 135 6.77 7.50 -9.63
CA ALA A 135 5.63 6.88 -8.96
C ALA A 135 4.37 7.19 -9.75
N THR A 136 3.44 6.24 -9.87
CA THR A 136 2.18 6.43 -10.59
C THR A 136 1.02 6.08 -9.68
N LEU A 137 0.04 6.98 -9.59
CA LEU A 137 -1.27 6.70 -9.03
C LEU A 137 -2.18 6.33 -10.20
N SER A 138 -2.38 5.04 -10.39
CA SER A 138 -3.26 4.52 -11.45
C SER A 138 -4.68 4.43 -10.92
N THR A 139 -5.60 5.11 -11.61
CA THR A 139 -7.02 5.09 -11.30
C THR A 139 -7.79 4.58 -12.51
N PRO A 140 -9.03 4.11 -12.34
CA PRO A 140 -9.83 3.61 -13.46
C PRO A 140 -10.08 4.61 -14.60
N ILE A 141 -9.88 5.92 -14.37
CA ILE A 141 -10.10 6.97 -15.36
C ILE A 141 -8.81 7.55 -15.94
N ALA A 142 -7.69 7.42 -15.23
CA ALA A 142 -6.42 8.06 -15.58
C ALA A 142 -5.26 7.56 -14.72
N ASP A 143 -4.08 7.58 -15.32
CA ASP A 143 -2.81 7.50 -14.60
C ASP A 143 -2.28 8.90 -14.28
N PHE A 144 -1.88 9.09 -13.03
CA PHE A 144 -1.22 10.31 -12.55
C PHE A 144 0.23 9.98 -12.22
N LYS A 145 1.16 10.50 -13.04
CA LYS A 145 2.59 10.22 -12.92
C LYS A 145 3.30 11.32 -12.14
N TYR A 146 4.10 10.90 -11.17
CA TYR A 146 4.90 11.75 -10.30
C TYR A 146 6.38 11.39 -10.50
N LYS A 147 7.24 12.38 -10.32
CA LYS A 147 8.69 12.22 -10.30
C LYS A 147 9.20 12.57 -8.90
N ILE A 148 10.06 11.73 -8.35
CA ILE A 148 10.72 12.02 -7.07
C ILE A 148 11.69 13.18 -7.28
N ILE A 149 11.48 14.26 -6.55
CA ILE A 149 12.33 15.47 -6.62
C ILE A 149 13.18 15.67 -5.37
N LYS A 150 12.76 15.10 -4.24
CA LYS A 150 13.42 15.25 -2.94
C LYS A 150 13.01 14.11 -2.00
N THR A 151 13.94 13.73 -1.13
CA THR A 151 13.68 12.89 0.04
C THR A 151 14.14 13.63 1.28
N LYS A 152 13.36 13.57 2.36
CA LYS A 152 13.68 14.23 3.63
C LYS A 152 13.32 13.29 4.77
N VAL A 153 14.24 13.10 5.72
CA VAL A 153 13.92 12.51 7.03
C VAL A 153 13.36 13.62 7.91
N VAL A 154 12.25 13.36 8.58
CA VAL A 154 11.47 14.36 9.30
C VAL A 154 11.11 13.84 10.69
N ASN A 155 10.72 14.75 11.61
CA ASN A 155 10.20 14.37 12.93
C ASN A 155 8.70 14.03 12.86
N GLU A 156 8.11 13.65 13.98
CA GLU A 156 6.70 13.23 14.08
C GLU A 156 5.66 14.30 13.70
N ASN A 157 6.03 15.59 13.76
CA ASN A 157 5.13 16.72 13.45
C ASN A 157 5.10 17.11 11.96
N ALA A 158 5.86 16.40 11.14
CA ALA A 158 6.09 16.76 9.75
C ALA A 158 4.87 16.68 8.85
N LEU A 159 3.77 16.04 9.28
CA LEU A 159 2.53 16.04 8.52
C LEU A 159 2.05 17.47 8.20
N ASN A 160 2.25 18.41 9.13
CA ASN A 160 1.92 19.81 8.95
C ASN A 160 2.85 20.48 7.91
N GLU A 161 4.12 20.09 7.84
CA GLU A 161 5.05 20.54 6.81
C GLU A 161 4.61 20.08 5.42
N VAL A 162 4.20 18.80 5.29
CA VAL A 162 3.82 18.21 3.99
C VAL A 162 2.49 18.79 3.47
N LYS A 163 1.55 19.12 4.36
CA LYS A 163 0.31 19.82 3.99
C LYS A 163 0.54 21.25 3.50
N GLY A 164 1.59 21.93 3.97
CA GLY A 164 1.91 23.32 3.63
C GLY A 164 2.65 23.53 2.30
N TYR A 165 3.06 22.48 1.59
CA TYR A 165 3.72 22.58 0.28
C TYR A 165 2.73 22.77 -0.90
N GLY A 166 1.58 23.41 -0.69
CA GLY A 166 0.48 23.54 -1.66
C GLY A 166 0.09 24.97 -1.96
#